data_AF-A0ABD5QKW5-F1
#
_entry.id   AF-A0ABD5QKW5-F1
#
_cell.length_a   1.000
_cell.length_b   1.000
_cell.length_c   1.000
_cell.angle_alpha   90.00
_cell.angle_beta   90.00
_cell.angle_gamma   90.00
#
_symmetry.space_group_name_H-M   'P 1'
#
loop_
_entity.id
_entity.type
_entity.pdbx_description
1 polymer ?
#
loop_
_entity_poly.entity_id
_entity_poly.type
_entity_poly.pdbx_seq_one_letter_code
_entity_poly.pdbx_strand_id
1 'polypeptide(L)'
;MTTTQPTQETVSPPDAQPICFDRPTSAYEYLGLDTNDEHHHYDPIANQIHVTTSPPHEFHPDHTDDPWIRVHGPSRHTEHLGEYDDRGVPEWISYVHSVRGWAEYPTPIRTRRTPTHLTFELEHPVTPGDIERAYCDLQSLVSRTNPTLEGEHR
;
A
#
# COMPACT_ATOMS: atom_id res chain seq x y z
N MET A 1 46.11 -5.15 -7.02
CA MET A 1 44.72 -5.57 -6.71
C MET A 1 44.05 -4.38 -6.07
N THR A 2 43.00 -3.85 -6.70
CA THR A 2 42.34 -2.61 -6.27
C THR A 2 41.03 -3.00 -5.62
N THR A 3 40.97 -2.91 -4.30
CA THR A 3 39.76 -3.18 -3.52
C THR A 3 38.86 -1.95 -3.65
N THR A 4 37.80 -2.08 -4.45
CA THR A 4 36.72 -1.09 -4.54
C THR A 4 35.95 -1.12 -3.23
N GLN A 5 36.08 -0.07 -2.41
CA GLN A 5 35.21 0.15 -1.25
C GLN A 5 33.77 0.40 -1.71
N PRO A 6 32.75 -0.10 -1.00
CA PRO A 6 31.37 0.26 -1.28
C PRO A 6 31.16 1.74 -0.99
N THR A 7 30.55 2.43 -1.95
CA THR A 7 30.12 3.82 -1.87
C THR A 7 29.31 4.03 -0.58
N GLN A 8 29.80 4.92 0.31
CA GLN A 8 29.04 5.36 1.46
C GLN A 8 27.72 5.99 0.96
N GLU A 9 26.60 5.42 1.38
CA GLU A 9 25.31 6.10 1.30
C GLU A 9 25.43 7.39 2.10
N THR A 10 25.29 8.53 1.41
CA THR A 10 25.17 9.84 2.04
C THR A 10 23.83 9.85 2.78
N VAL A 11 23.84 9.42 4.04
CA VAL A 11 22.73 9.65 4.96
C VAL A 11 22.78 11.14 5.29
N SER A 12 21.95 11.91 4.59
CA SER A 12 21.72 13.32 4.92
C SER A 12 21.37 13.44 6.41
N PRO A 13 21.88 14.46 7.13
CA PRO A 13 21.46 14.72 8.51
C PRO A 13 19.94 14.92 8.56
N PRO A 14 19.27 14.59 9.69
CA PRO A 14 17.83 14.79 9.81
C PRO A 14 17.54 16.29 9.92
N ASP A 15 17.40 16.97 8.78
CA ASP A 15 16.72 18.25 8.72
C ASP A 15 15.25 17.99 9.00
N ALA A 16 14.90 17.96 10.29
CA ALA A 16 13.55 17.78 10.75
C ALA A 16 12.72 19.01 10.37
N GLN A 17 12.24 19.03 9.13
CA GLN A 17 11.35 20.06 8.63
C GLN A 17 9.98 19.82 9.27
N PRO A 18 9.35 20.84 9.90
CA PRO A 18 7.99 20.69 10.37
C PRO A 18 7.09 20.50 9.16
N ILE A 19 6.39 19.37 9.10
CA ILE A 19 5.32 19.20 8.12
C ILE A 19 4.00 19.62 8.77
N CYS A 20 3.17 20.27 7.97
CA CYS A 20 1.82 20.62 8.33
C CYS A 20 0.98 20.59 7.07
N PHE A 21 0.11 19.60 6.97
CA PHE A 21 -0.89 19.56 5.90
C PHE A 21 -2.21 19.02 6.41
N ASP A 22 -3.26 19.56 5.81
CA ASP A 22 -4.63 19.11 6.01
C ASP A 22 -5.13 18.47 4.70
N ARG A 23 -5.77 17.31 4.80
CA ARG A 23 -6.35 16.59 3.66
C ARG A 23 -7.73 16.07 4.02
N PRO A 24 -8.69 16.06 3.08
CA PRO A 24 -9.88 15.23 3.22
C PRO A 24 -9.45 13.78 3.49
N THR A 25 -10.15 13.07 4.38
CA THR A 25 -9.81 11.66 4.68
C THR A 25 -9.80 10.78 3.43
N SER A 26 -10.57 11.12 2.39
CA SER A 26 -10.60 10.43 1.09
C SER A 26 -9.32 10.62 0.23
N ALA A 27 -8.52 11.64 0.53
CA ALA A 27 -7.31 12.03 -0.17
C ALA A 27 -6.06 11.87 0.71
N TYR A 28 -6.14 11.04 1.74
CA TYR A 28 -5.05 10.73 2.66
C TYR A 28 -5.02 9.24 2.95
N GLU A 29 -3.83 8.68 3.14
CA GLU A 29 -3.69 7.29 3.54
C GLU A 29 -2.65 7.11 4.63
N TYR A 30 -3.09 6.62 5.79
CA TYR A 30 -2.17 6.18 6.84
C TYR A 30 -1.65 4.79 6.51
N LEU A 31 -0.33 4.67 6.37
CA LEU A 31 0.32 3.40 6.07
C LEU A 31 0.48 2.59 7.35
N GLY A 32 1.09 3.11 8.41
CA GLY A 32 1.26 2.37 9.66
C GLY A 32 2.31 2.97 10.58
N LEU A 33 2.60 2.24 11.66
CA LEU A 33 3.61 2.58 12.67
C LEU A 33 4.78 1.60 12.57
N ASP A 34 5.99 2.11 12.39
CA ASP A 34 7.20 1.28 12.41
C ASP A 34 7.66 0.95 13.85
N THR A 35 8.65 0.08 13.98
CA THR A 35 9.20 -0.33 15.29
C THR A 35 9.98 0.76 16.02
N ASN A 36 10.24 1.90 15.36
CA ASN A 36 10.90 3.07 15.94
C ASN A 36 9.90 4.11 16.45
N ASP A 37 8.61 3.76 16.55
CA ASP A 37 7.51 4.68 16.83
C ASP A 37 7.37 5.81 15.78
N GLU A 38 7.72 5.54 14.52
CA GLU A 38 7.52 6.47 13.41
C GLU A 38 6.26 6.14 12.60
N HIS A 39 5.43 7.16 12.41
CA HIS A 39 4.17 7.12 11.67
C HIS A 39 4.41 7.42 10.19
N HIS A 40 3.90 6.54 9.32
CA HIS A 40 4.04 6.67 7.87
C HIS A 40 2.73 7.16 7.24
N HIS A 41 2.81 8.31 6.58
CA HIS A 41 1.68 9.05 6.03
C HIS A 41 1.86 9.18 4.51
N TYR A 42 0.91 8.67 3.72
CA TYR A 42 0.92 8.84 2.28
C TYR A 42 -0.03 9.98 1.88
N ASP A 43 0.51 10.95 1.13
CA ASP A 43 -0.24 12.01 0.45
C ASP A 43 -0.30 11.69 -1.05
N PRO A 44 -1.41 11.12 -1.56
CA PRO A 44 -1.59 10.82 -2.97
C PRO A 44 -1.57 12.06 -3.88
N ILE A 45 -1.87 13.26 -3.37
CA ILE A 45 -1.90 14.49 -4.18
C ILE A 45 -0.48 14.92 -4.51
N ALA A 46 0.39 14.95 -3.49
CA ALA A 46 1.81 15.26 -3.65
C ALA A 46 2.62 14.06 -4.16
N ASN A 47 2.02 12.86 -4.15
CA ASN A 47 2.68 11.58 -4.38
C ASN A 47 3.92 11.41 -3.49
N GLN A 48 3.74 11.66 -2.20
CA GLN A 48 4.82 11.68 -1.20
C GLN A 48 4.45 10.85 0.03
N ILE A 49 5.47 10.24 0.63
CA ILE A 49 5.35 9.60 1.95
C ILE A 49 6.09 10.46 2.96
N HIS A 50 5.39 10.88 4.00
CA HIS A 50 5.97 11.57 5.13
C HIS A 50 6.10 10.62 6.32
N VAL A 51 7.23 10.68 7.00
CA VAL A 51 7.49 9.91 8.22
C VAL A 51 7.58 10.88 9.38
N THR A 52 6.70 10.73 10.38
CA THR A 52 6.68 11.63 11.53
C THR A 52 6.66 10.87 12.85
N THR A 53 6.94 11.58 13.95
CA THR A 53 6.78 11.02 15.30
C THR A 53 5.36 11.20 15.85
N SER A 54 4.38 11.56 15.02
CA SER A 54 3.04 11.91 15.49
C SER A 54 1.96 11.23 14.64
N PRO A 55 0.91 10.68 15.27
CA PRO A 55 -0.18 10.06 14.53
C PRO A 55 -0.95 11.12 13.72
N PRO A 56 -1.69 10.71 12.68
CA PRO A 56 -2.66 11.58 12.04
C PRO A 56 -3.75 11.99 13.04
N HIS A 57 -4.19 13.24 12.96
CA HIS A 57 -5.28 13.75 13.78
C HIS A 57 -6.50 14.04 12.91
N GLU A 58 -7.62 13.38 13.21
CA GLU A 58 -8.89 13.63 12.52
C GLU A 58 -9.58 14.88 13.09
N PHE A 59 -10.15 15.69 12.21
CA PHE A 59 -10.92 16.87 12.59
C PHE A 59 -12.00 17.17 11.54
N HIS A 60 -12.99 17.97 11.93
CA HIS A 60 -14.05 18.45 11.03
C HIS A 60 -13.90 19.97 10.83
N PRO A 61 -13.53 20.45 9.64
CA PRO A 61 -13.55 21.86 9.32
C PRO A 61 -14.97 22.43 9.42
N ASP A 62 -15.08 23.71 9.75
CA ASP A 62 -16.34 24.44 9.64
C ASP A 62 -16.78 24.43 8.16
N HIS A 63 -18.06 24.12 7.92
CA HIS A 63 -18.70 24.09 6.59
C HIS A 63 -18.35 22.88 5.68
N THR A 64 -17.86 21.78 6.23
CA THR A 64 -17.72 20.51 5.50
C THR A 64 -18.33 19.34 6.28
N ASP A 65 -19.11 18.49 5.60
CA ASP A 65 -19.69 17.29 6.21
C ASP A 65 -18.67 16.15 6.34
N ASP A 66 -17.62 16.16 5.52
CA ASP A 66 -16.59 15.12 5.50
C ASP A 66 -15.49 15.35 6.56
N PRO A 67 -14.96 14.29 7.19
CA PRO A 67 -13.80 14.39 8.07
C PRO A 67 -12.52 14.69 7.28
N TRP A 68 -11.60 15.38 7.95
CA TRP A 68 -10.27 15.72 7.44
C TRP A 68 -9.20 15.18 8.37
N ILE A 69 -8.04 14.89 7.80
CA ILE A 69 -6.84 14.50 8.52
C ILE A 69 -5.86 15.67 8.50
N ARG A 70 -5.35 15.98 9.69
CA ARG A 70 -4.21 16.85 9.91
C ARG A 70 -2.99 16.01 10.26
N VAL A 71 -1.92 16.18 9.50
CA VAL A 71 -0.59 15.69 9.88
C VAL A 71 0.24 16.88 10.26
N HIS A 72 0.74 16.88 11.50
CA HIS A 72 1.61 17.93 12.01
C HIS A 72 2.75 17.31 12.82
N GLY A 73 3.93 17.91 12.73
CA GLY A 73 5.06 17.52 13.56
C GLY A 73 6.39 17.53 12.81
N PRO A 74 7.49 17.22 13.51
CA PRO A 74 8.79 17.07 12.86
C PRO A 74 8.73 15.88 11.89
N SER A 75 8.99 16.16 10.62
CA SER A 75 9.24 15.10 9.63
C SER A 75 10.63 14.54 9.86
N ARG A 76 10.71 13.22 9.99
CA ARG A 76 11.98 12.48 10.06
C ARG A 76 12.48 12.12 8.67
N HIS A 77 11.56 11.96 7.72
CA HIS A 77 11.85 11.64 6.33
C HIS A 77 10.69 12.06 5.44
N THR A 78 10.99 12.44 4.21
CA THR A 78 9.99 12.61 3.16
C THR A 78 10.49 11.92 1.91
N GLU A 79 9.72 10.95 1.43
CA GLU A 79 9.99 10.21 0.21
C GLU A 79 9.14 10.79 -0.92
N HIS A 80 9.79 11.17 -2.02
CA HIS A 80 9.15 11.69 -3.22
C HIS A 80 8.98 10.55 -4.23
N LEU A 81 7.81 9.91 -4.24
CA LEU A 81 7.57 8.75 -5.11
C LEU A 81 7.54 9.13 -6.60
N GLY A 82 7.19 10.38 -6.92
CA GLY A 82 7.17 10.88 -8.30
C GLY A 82 8.55 11.08 -8.94
N GLU A 83 9.64 11.00 -8.17
CA GLU A 83 11.01 11.17 -8.69
C GLU A 83 11.58 9.86 -9.27
N TYR A 84 10.90 8.73 -9.05
CA TYR A 84 11.38 7.41 -9.43
C TYR A 84 10.27 6.62 -10.15
N ASP A 85 10.58 6.10 -11.33
CA ASP A 85 9.61 5.31 -12.11
C ASP A 85 9.33 3.92 -11.50
N ASP A 86 10.22 3.44 -10.63
CA ASP A 86 10.20 2.11 -10.02
C ASP A 86 9.84 2.12 -8.52
N ARG A 87 9.56 3.29 -7.93
CA ARG A 87 9.22 3.39 -6.51
C ARG A 87 7.79 3.86 -6.32
N GLY A 88 7.00 3.02 -5.68
CA GLY A 88 5.69 3.36 -5.17
C GLY A 88 5.54 2.99 -3.71
N VAL A 89 4.30 3.04 -3.24
CA VAL A 89 3.97 2.66 -1.87
C VAL A 89 4.28 1.18 -1.56
N PRO A 90 4.06 0.20 -2.47
CA PRO A 90 4.45 -1.19 -2.20
C PRO A 90 5.94 -1.38 -1.92
N GLU A 91 6.78 -0.66 -2.66
CA GLU A 91 8.23 -0.68 -2.50
C GLU A 91 8.64 -0.02 -1.18
N TRP A 92 7.99 1.09 -0.81
CA TRP A 92 8.16 1.71 0.50
C TRP A 92 7.79 0.76 1.64
N ILE A 93 6.63 0.09 1.55
CA ILE A 93 6.19 -0.88 2.56
C ILE A 93 7.20 -2.02 2.72
N SER A 94 7.76 -2.50 1.60
CA SER A 94 8.77 -3.54 1.56
C SER A 94 10.10 -3.07 2.17
N TYR A 95 10.50 -1.83 1.89
CA TYR A 95 11.67 -1.20 2.50
C TYR A 95 11.52 -1.11 4.02
N VAL A 96 10.42 -0.53 4.52
CA VAL A 96 10.20 -0.41 5.97
C VAL A 96 10.16 -1.79 6.61
N HIS A 97 9.48 -2.77 5.99
CA HIS A 97 9.44 -4.15 6.50
C HIS A 97 10.83 -4.77 6.64
N SER A 98 11.71 -4.56 5.66
CA SER A 98 13.06 -5.16 5.64
C SER A 98 14.10 -4.44 6.49
N VAL A 99 13.99 -3.11 6.64
CA VAL A 99 15.00 -2.29 7.31
C VAL A 99 14.63 -1.94 8.75
N ARG A 100 13.35 -1.64 9.00
CA ARG A 100 12.87 -1.13 10.29
C ARG A 100 11.98 -2.16 11.00
N GLY A 101 11.07 -2.78 10.25
CA GLY A 101 9.97 -3.57 10.77
C GLY A 101 8.75 -2.70 11.08
N TRP A 102 7.57 -3.30 11.03
CA TRP A 102 6.30 -2.66 11.36
C TRP A 102 5.86 -3.05 12.77
N ALA A 103 5.55 -2.08 13.63
CA ALA A 103 4.88 -2.31 14.91
C ALA A 103 3.37 -2.49 14.70
N GLU A 104 2.79 -1.67 13.82
CA GLU A 104 1.43 -1.83 13.32
C GLU A 104 1.52 -2.06 11.80
N TYR A 105 1.19 -3.28 11.36
CA TYR A 105 1.39 -3.67 9.97
C TYR A 105 0.55 -2.80 9.04
N PRO A 106 1.12 -2.30 7.94
CA PRO A 106 0.38 -1.45 7.04
C PRO A 106 -0.73 -2.25 6.39
N THR A 107 -1.96 -1.75 6.50
CA THR A 107 -3.06 -2.32 5.73
C THR A 107 -2.74 -2.05 4.26
N PRO A 108 -2.53 -3.07 3.41
CA PRO A 108 -2.13 -2.84 2.03
C PRO A 108 -3.16 -1.96 1.32
N ILE A 109 -2.74 -0.89 0.66
CA ILE A 109 -3.60 0.08 -0.05
C ILE A 109 -4.65 -0.60 -0.95
N ARG A 110 -4.29 -1.75 -1.55
CA ARG A 110 -5.19 -2.53 -2.41
C ARG A 110 -6.39 -3.15 -1.69
N THR A 111 -6.39 -3.28 -0.36
CA THR A 111 -7.57 -3.70 0.39
C THR A 111 -8.51 -2.53 0.75
N ARG A 112 -8.06 -1.27 0.68
CA ARG A 112 -8.89 -0.09 0.96
C ARG A 112 -9.72 0.39 -0.25
N ARG A 113 -9.33 0.03 -1.47
CA ARG A 113 -10.08 0.32 -2.71
C ARG A 113 -10.52 -0.93 -3.46
N THR A 114 -11.17 -1.84 -2.75
CA THR A 114 -12.21 -2.66 -3.37
C THR A 114 -13.37 -2.74 -2.40
N PRO A 115 -14.49 -2.01 -2.59
CA PRO A 115 -15.76 -2.53 -2.12
C PRO A 115 -16.07 -3.72 -3.02
N THR A 116 -15.37 -4.84 -2.83
CA THR A 116 -15.93 -6.12 -3.23
C THR A 116 -17.06 -6.33 -2.23
N HIS A 117 -18.26 -5.90 -2.62
CA HIS A 117 -19.51 -6.35 -2.04
C HIS A 117 -19.70 -7.85 -2.39
N LEU A 118 -18.70 -8.64 -2.01
CA LEU A 118 -18.65 -10.08 -1.98
C LEU A 118 -17.87 -10.42 -0.71
N THR A 119 -18.42 -10.02 0.43
CA THR A 119 -18.52 -10.99 1.53
C THR A 119 -19.23 -12.21 0.94
N PHE A 120 -18.46 -13.14 0.36
CA PHE A 120 -18.89 -14.51 0.34
C PHE A 120 -18.91 -14.90 1.80
N GLU A 121 -20.08 -14.77 2.42
CA GLU A 121 -20.36 -15.51 3.63
C GLU A 121 -20.26 -16.98 3.21
N LEU A 122 -19.09 -17.56 3.46
CA LEU A 122 -18.94 -19.00 3.51
C LEU A 122 -19.77 -19.43 4.72
N GLU A 123 -21.06 -19.65 4.50
CA GLU A 123 -21.96 -20.23 5.49
C GLU A 123 -21.43 -21.60 5.97
N HIS A 124 -20.47 -22.19 5.24
CA HIS A 124 -19.87 -23.48 5.54
C HIS A 124 -18.35 -23.47 5.26
N PRO A 125 -17.53 -24.14 6.08
CA PRO A 125 -16.09 -24.26 5.84
C PRO A 125 -15.84 -24.97 4.50
N VAL A 126 -15.03 -24.36 3.63
CA VAL A 126 -14.61 -24.94 2.35
C VAL A 126 -13.84 -26.23 2.62
N THR A 127 -14.33 -27.35 2.13
CA THR A 127 -13.63 -28.63 2.20
C THR A 127 -12.73 -28.79 0.97
N PRO A 128 -11.68 -29.64 1.03
CA PRO A 128 -10.86 -29.95 -0.14
C PRO A 128 -11.67 -30.40 -1.37
N GLY A 129 -12.79 -31.10 -1.16
CA GLY A 129 -13.68 -31.54 -2.25
C GLY A 129 -14.44 -30.40 -2.96
N ASP A 130 -14.66 -29.28 -2.28
CA ASP A 130 -15.31 -28.11 -2.87
C ASP A 130 -14.36 -27.37 -3.83
N ILE A 131 -13.06 -27.36 -3.50
CA ILE A 131 -12.00 -26.79 -4.34
C ILE A 131 -11.83 -27.63 -5.61
N GLU A 132 -11.80 -28.96 -5.49
CA GLU A 132 -11.71 -29.87 -6.64
C GLU A 132 -12.90 -29.73 -7.59
N ARG A 133 -14.12 -29.58 -7.04
CA ARG A 133 -15.33 -29.36 -7.84
C ARG A 133 -15.27 -28.03 -8.58
N ALA A 134 -14.89 -26.94 -7.90
CA ALA A 134 -14.75 -25.63 -8.54
C ALA A 134 -13.70 -25.64 -9.65
N TYR A 135 -12.60 -26.38 -9.48
CA TYR A 135 -11.58 -26.54 -10.49
C TYR A 135 -12.10 -27.28 -11.73
N CYS A 136 -12.85 -28.37 -11.54
CA CYS A 136 -13.51 -29.09 -12.63
C CYS A 136 -14.52 -28.22 -13.39
N ASP A 137 -15.31 -27.42 -12.68
CA ASP A 137 -16.29 -26.52 -13.28
C ASP A 137 -15.62 -25.42 -14.11
N LEU A 138 -14.53 -24.84 -13.62
CA LEU A 138 -13.72 -23.87 -14.36
C LEU A 138 -13.09 -24.49 -15.61
N GLN A 139 -12.56 -25.71 -15.53
CA GLN A 139 -12.02 -26.41 -16.70
C GLN A 139 -13.12 -26.70 -17.74
N SER A 140 -14.32 -27.12 -17.30
CA SER A 140 -15.45 -27.33 -18.22
C SER A 140 -15.89 -26.03 -18.88
N LEU A 141 -15.90 -24.92 -18.15
CA LEU A 141 -16.24 -23.60 -18.69
C LEU A 141 -15.23 -23.16 -19.74
N VAL A 142 -13.92 -23.28 -19.45
CA VAL A 142 -12.84 -22.96 -20.39
C VAL A 142 -12.93 -23.81 -21.66
N SER A 143 -13.25 -25.10 -21.55
CA SER A 143 -13.48 -25.98 -22.70
C SER A 143 -14.71 -25.59 -23.53
N ARG A 144 -15.74 -25.01 -22.93
CA ARG A 144 -16.93 -24.54 -23.66
C ARG A 144 -16.72 -23.19 -24.34
N THR A 145 -15.87 -22.33 -23.80
CA THR A 145 -15.60 -20.99 -24.33
C THR A 145 -14.48 -20.95 -25.37
N ASN A 146 -13.65 -21.99 -25.47
CA ASN A 146 -12.69 -22.17 -26.55
C ASN A 146 -13.15 -23.26 -27.51
N PRO A 147 -13.81 -22.94 -28.65
CA PRO A 147 -13.93 -23.92 -29.71
C PRO A 147 -12.53 -24.19 -30.29
N THR A 148 -12.04 -25.41 -30.13
CA THR A 148 -10.88 -25.93 -30.85
C THR A 148 -11.07 -25.65 -32.35
N LEU A 149 -10.17 -24.87 -32.96
CA LEU A 149 -10.03 -24.79 -34.42
C LEU A 149 -9.53 -26.14 -34.92
N GLU A 150 -10.45 -27.10 -35.10
CA GLU A 150 -10.16 -28.32 -35.84
C GLU A 150 -10.35 -28.06 -37.35
N GLY A 151 -9.22 -28.01 -38.05
CA GLY A 151 -9.08 -28.64 -39.37
C GLY A 151 -9.59 -27.89 -40.60
N GLU A 152 -8.73 -27.06 -41.20
CA GLU A 152 -8.65 -26.96 -42.66
C GLU A 152 -7.21 -27.27 -43.11
N HIS A 153 -6.97 -28.55 -43.38
CA HIS A 153 -5.85 -29.01 -44.19
C HIS A 153 -6.35 -30.12 -45.12
N ARG A 154 -6.96 -29.72 -46.26
CA ARG A 154 -6.63 -30.19 -47.62
C ARG A 154 -7.59 -29.62 -48.65
#